data_AF-A0A444IFZ4-F1
#
_entry.id   AF-A0A444IFZ4-F1
#
_cell.length_a   1.000
_cell.length_b   1.000
_cell.length_c   1.000
_cell.angle_alpha   90.00
_cell.angle_beta   90.00
_cell.angle_gamma   90.00
#
_symmetry.space_group_name_H-M   'P 1'
#
loop_
_entity.id
_entity.type
_entity.pdbx_description
1 polymer ?
#
loop_
_entity_poly.entity_id
_entity_poly.type
_entity_poly.pdbx_seq_one_letter_code
_entity_poly.pdbx_strand_id
1 'polypeptide(L)'
;MLKRILGATLMAASLGTASIAADAKPTDPQIAHIAYTAGQIDVTAAEQALKKSKNAEVIAFAKTMERDHKAVNDQALALVKMLKVTPEDNPVSQSLSTQAAKELTTLEALDGAAFDKAYVENEVAYHKSVNDALANILIPSAGNKELKSLLETGLTLFKEHQMHAEHLASKTK
;
A
#
# COMPACT_ATOMS: atom_id res chain seq x y z
N MET A 1 5.39 -23.73 74.85
CA MET A 1 5.21 -22.31 75.24
C MET A 1 5.64 -21.44 74.07
N LEU A 2 4.88 -20.36 73.80
CA LEU A 2 5.05 -19.31 72.77
C LEU A 2 4.74 -19.75 71.32
N LYS A 3 3.97 -19.00 70.50
CA LYS A 3 2.96 -17.94 70.68
C LYS A 3 2.34 -17.77 69.28
N ARG A 4 1.01 -17.66 69.19
CA ARG A 4 0.25 -17.35 67.95
C ARG A 4 0.58 -15.93 67.49
N ILE A 5 0.73 -15.70 66.18
CA ILE A 5 0.36 -14.43 65.53
C ILE A 5 -0.23 -14.73 64.13
N LEU A 6 -1.51 -14.36 63.97
CA LEU A 6 -2.22 -14.17 62.71
C LEU A 6 -1.60 -13.00 61.94
N GLY A 7 -1.50 -13.12 60.62
CA GLY A 7 -1.20 -12.00 59.73
C GLY A 7 -1.58 -12.32 58.30
N ALA A 8 -2.86 -12.11 57.96
CA ALA A 8 -3.37 -12.17 56.60
C ALA A 8 -3.53 -10.74 56.08
N THR A 9 -2.66 -10.28 55.17
CA THR A 9 -2.95 -9.19 54.20
C THR A 9 -1.79 -8.96 53.23
N LEU A 10 -2.05 -9.09 51.92
CA LEU A 10 -1.85 -8.08 50.85
C LEU A 10 -2.06 -8.82 49.50
N MET A 11 -3.24 -8.75 48.87
CA MET A 11 -3.80 -7.64 48.08
C MET A 11 -3.08 -7.43 46.73
N ALA A 12 -3.83 -7.77 45.68
CA ALA A 12 -3.74 -7.32 44.29
C ALA A 12 -2.46 -7.63 43.50
N ALA A 13 -2.45 -8.79 42.83
CA ALA A 13 -1.76 -8.90 41.55
C ALA A 13 -2.48 -7.98 40.56
N SER A 14 -1.89 -6.81 40.30
CA SER A 14 -2.27 -5.98 39.16
C SER A 14 -1.98 -6.78 37.89
N LEU A 15 -3.03 -7.36 37.32
CA LEU A 15 -3.03 -7.71 35.91
C LEU A 15 -2.79 -6.40 35.16
N GLY A 16 -1.55 -6.18 34.72
CA GLY A 16 -1.26 -5.18 33.72
C GLY A 16 -2.10 -5.54 32.50
N THR A 17 -3.19 -4.81 32.31
CA THR A 17 -3.91 -4.79 31.04
C THR A 17 -2.91 -4.29 30.02
N ALA A 18 -2.31 -5.22 29.27
CA ALA A 18 -1.74 -4.90 27.97
C ALA A 18 -2.90 -4.26 27.19
N SER A 19 -2.89 -2.93 27.19
CA SER A 19 -3.82 -2.14 26.40
C SER A 19 -3.46 -2.49 24.97
N ILE A 20 -4.23 -3.36 24.35
CA ILE A 20 -4.15 -3.60 22.92
C ILE A 20 -4.52 -2.24 22.34
N ALA A 21 -3.51 -1.50 21.87
CA ALA A 21 -3.72 -0.18 21.32
C ALA A 21 -4.67 -0.33 20.13
N ALA A 22 -5.90 0.11 20.32
CA ALA A 22 -6.86 0.25 19.24
C ALA A 22 -6.26 1.21 18.20
N ASP A 23 -6.13 0.76 16.96
CA ASP A 23 -5.95 1.55 15.74
C ASP A 23 -5.02 2.76 15.86
N ALA A 24 -3.77 2.54 16.28
CA ALA A 24 -2.74 3.56 16.16
C ALA A 24 -2.56 3.89 14.66
N LYS A 25 -2.67 5.18 14.31
CA LYS A 25 -2.33 5.69 12.98
C LYS A 25 -0.91 5.23 12.60
N PRO A 26 -0.65 4.90 11.32
CA PRO A 26 0.66 4.44 10.91
C PRO A 26 1.72 5.53 11.15
N THR A 27 2.91 5.13 11.57
CA THR A 27 4.06 6.03 11.77
C THR A 27 4.69 6.40 10.42
N ASP A 28 5.51 7.46 10.36
CA ASP A 28 6.21 7.84 9.11
C ASP A 28 7.03 6.68 8.49
N PRO A 29 7.80 5.86 9.25
CA PRO A 29 8.44 4.66 8.71
C PRO A 29 7.47 3.65 8.09
N GLN A 30 6.31 3.43 8.71
CA GLN A 30 5.28 2.51 8.22
C GLN A 30 4.57 3.09 6.99
N ILE A 31 4.29 4.39 6.97
CA ILE A 31 3.72 5.10 5.82
C ILE A 31 4.67 5.02 4.62
N ALA A 32 5.96 5.27 4.83
CA ALA A 32 6.96 5.15 3.77
C ALA A 32 7.01 3.72 3.19
N HIS A 33 6.93 2.71 4.06
CA HIS A 33 6.86 1.31 3.63
C HIS A 33 5.58 1.02 2.84
N ILE A 34 4.41 1.43 3.34
CA ILE A 34 3.11 1.24 2.66
C ILE A 34 3.13 1.88 1.26
N ALA A 35 3.60 3.13 1.16
CA ALA A 35 3.63 3.86 -0.11
C ALA A 35 4.56 3.19 -1.13
N TYR A 36 5.76 2.77 -0.71
CA TYR A 36 6.69 2.05 -1.57
C TYR A 36 6.14 0.68 -1.99
N THR A 37 5.56 -0.07 -1.06
CA THR A 37 4.93 -1.37 -1.35
C THR A 37 3.81 -1.23 -2.37
N ALA A 38 2.94 -0.22 -2.23
CA ALA A 38 1.87 0.02 -3.19
C ALA A 38 2.40 0.37 -4.58
N GLY A 39 3.36 1.29 -4.66
CA GLY A 39 3.99 1.65 -5.93
C GLY A 39 4.68 0.45 -6.61
N GLN A 40 5.34 -0.41 -5.85
CA GLN A 40 6.01 -1.60 -6.39
C GLN A 40 5.01 -2.66 -6.91
N ILE A 41 3.82 -2.74 -6.33
CA ILE A 41 2.74 -3.61 -6.81
C ILE A 41 2.29 -3.18 -8.21
N ASP A 42 2.00 -1.89 -8.42
CA ASP A 42 1.62 -1.36 -9.74
C ASP A 42 2.73 -1.56 -10.78
N VAL A 43 4.00 -1.35 -10.40
CA VAL A 43 5.14 -1.67 -11.28
C VAL A 43 5.11 -3.13 -11.71
N THR A 44 4.87 -4.04 -10.77
CA THR A 44 4.87 -5.49 -11.07
C THR A 44 3.69 -5.89 -11.96
N ALA A 45 2.50 -5.34 -11.70
CA ALA A 45 1.31 -5.57 -12.51
C ALA A 45 1.48 -5.01 -13.93
N ALA A 46 2.02 -3.80 -14.06
CA ALA A 46 2.37 -3.21 -15.35
C ALA A 46 3.38 -4.06 -16.12
N GLU A 47 4.45 -4.53 -15.47
CA GLU A 47 5.43 -5.42 -16.12
C GLU A 47 4.81 -6.75 -16.59
N GLN A 48 3.82 -7.29 -15.87
CA GLN A 48 3.06 -8.46 -16.33
C GLN A 48 2.21 -8.12 -17.57
N ALA A 49 1.52 -6.97 -17.56
CA ALA A 49 0.72 -6.51 -18.70
C ALA A 49 1.55 -6.28 -19.96
N LEU A 50 2.76 -5.72 -19.82
CA LEU A 50 3.69 -5.53 -20.93
C LEU A 50 4.17 -6.86 -21.55
N LYS A 51 4.19 -7.94 -20.77
CA LYS A 51 4.57 -9.28 -21.25
C LYS A 51 3.41 -10.03 -21.90
N LYS A 52 2.18 -9.84 -21.40
CA LYS A 52 1.01 -10.64 -21.79
C LYS A 52 0.10 -9.97 -22.81
N SER A 53 -0.08 -8.65 -22.73
CA SER A 53 -0.99 -7.94 -23.62
C SER A 53 -0.44 -7.80 -25.04
N LYS A 54 -1.34 -7.81 -26.03
CA LYS A 54 -1.07 -7.38 -27.41
C LYS A 54 -1.89 -6.14 -27.79
N ASN A 55 -2.73 -5.64 -26.89
CA ASN A 55 -3.56 -4.48 -27.12
C ASN A 55 -2.72 -3.20 -26.94
N ALA A 56 -2.66 -2.37 -27.99
CA ALA A 56 -1.83 -1.19 -28.00
C ALA A 56 -2.22 -0.16 -26.92
N GLU A 57 -3.51 -0.01 -26.59
CA GLU A 57 -3.97 0.91 -25.54
C GLU A 57 -3.57 0.39 -24.15
N VAL A 58 -3.72 -0.92 -23.89
CA VAL A 58 -3.31 -1.56 -22.63
C VAL A 58 -1.80 -1.49 -22.43
N ILE A 59 -1.01 -1.77 -23.48
CA ILE A 59 0.45 -1.64 -23.44
C ILE A 59 0.87 -0.19 -23.17
N ALA A 60 0.23 0.79 -23.81
CA ALA A 60 0.56 2.21 -23.59
C ALA A 60 0.24 2.65 -22.15
N PHE A 61 -0.89 2.19 -21.62
CA PHE A 61 -1.24 2.40 -20.21
C PHE A 61 -0.22 1.75 -19.28
N ALA A 62 0.09 0.46 -19.45
CA ALA A 62 1.07 -0.24 -18.62
C ALA A 62 2.47 0.40 -18.64
N LYS A 63 2.93 0.91 -19.80
CA LYS A 63 4.19 1.68 -19.86
C LYS A 63 4.16 2.96 -19.02
N THR A 64 3.01 3.63 -19.00
CA THR A 64 2.82 4.85 -18.18
C THR A 64 2.89 4.48 -16.70
N MET A 65 2.14 3.45 -16.29
CA MET A 65 2.14 2.91 -14.93
C MET A 65 3.55 2.53 -14.47
N GLU A 66 4.26 1.71 -15.24
CA GLU A 66 5.61 1.28 -14.91
C GLU A 66 6.57 2.47 -14.73
N ARG A 67 6.60 3.39 -15.70
CA ARG A 67 7.50 4.55 -15.69
C ARG A 67 7.25 5.43 -14.47
N ASP A 68 5.99 5.80 -14.26
CA ASP A 68 5.62 6.81 -13.28
C ASP A 68 5.73 6.27 -11.85
N HIS A 69 5.32 5.02 -11.62
CA HIS A 69 5.48 4.39 -10.29
C HIS A 69 6.95 4.08 -9.97
N LYS A 70 7.79 3.69 -10.94
CA LYS A 70 9.24 3.57 -10.71
C LYS A 70 9.85 4.91 -10.29
N ALA A 71 9.48 5.99 -10.97
CA ALA A 71 9.98 7.33 -10.63
C ALA A 71 9.54 7.78 -9.22
N VAL A 72 8.30 7.51 -8.82
CA VAL A 72 7.82 7.81 -7.46
C VAL A 72 8.53 6.94 -6.41
N ASN A 73 8.76 5.66 -6.68
CA ASN A 73 9.51 4.77 -5.80
C ASN A 73 10.96 5.23 -5.61
N ASP A 74 11.62 5.67 -6.68
CA ASP A 74 12.97 6.23 -6.62
C ASP A 74 13.01 7.50 -5.74
N GLN A 75 12.00 8.37 -5.87
CA GLN A 75 11.86 9.56 -5.01
C GLN A 75 11.63 9.18 -3.55
N ALA A 76 10.79 8.18 -3.27
CA ALA A 76 10.54 7.68 -1.93
C ALA A 76 11.82 7.11 -1.29
N LEU A 77 12.58 6.29 -2.03
CA LEU A 77 13.86 5.73 -1.59
C LEU A 77 14.90 6.82 -1.31
N ALA A 78 14.99 7.82 -2.18
CA ALA A 78 15.89 8.96 -1.98
C ALA A 78 15.50 9.76 -0.71
N LEU A 79 14.20 9.97 -0.49
CA LEU A 79 13.69 10.69 0.66
C LEU A 79 14.00 9.96 1.97
N VAL A 80 13.68 8.66 2.08
CA VAL A 80 13.92 7.91 3.34
C VAL A 80 15.41 7.84 3.66
N LYS A 81 16.28 7.74 2.64
CA LYS A 81 17.74 7.81 2.81
C LYS A 81 18.19 9.18 3.33
N MET A 82 17.67 10.26 2.77
CA MET A 82 17.97 11.63 3.20
C MET A 82 17.51 11.90 4.64
N LEU A 83 16.32 11.43 4.99
CA LEU A 83 15.75 11.58 6.34
C LEU A 83 16.34 10.59 7.36
N LYS A 84 17.17 9.63 6.92
CA LYS A 84 17.67 8.51 7.73
C LYS A 84 16.54 7.71 8.39
N VAL A 85 15.42 7.60 7.68
CA VAL A 85 14.28 6.78 8.06
C VAL A 85 14.47 5.40 7.45
N THR A 86 14.37 4.36 8.26
CA THR A 86 14.29 2.99 7.76
C THR A 86 12.81 2.65 7.57
N PRO A 87 12.33 2.34 6.36
CA PRO A 87 10.96 1.87 6.16
C PRO A 87 10.66 0.66 7.05
N GLU A 88 9.50 0.66 7.69
CA GLU A 88 9.09 -0.35 8.67
C GLU A 88 7.94 -1.20 8.10
N ASP A 89 8.18 -2.49 7.96
CA ASP A 89 7.15 -3.45 7.56
C ASP A 89 5.98 -3.46 8.55
N ASN A 90 4.77 -3.71 8.05
CA ASN A 90 3.54 -3.58 8.83
C ASN A 90 2.40 -4.43 8.24
N PRO A 91 1.36 -4.73 9.04
CA PRO A 91 0.25 -5.56 8.58
C PRO A 91 -0.46 -5.05 7.32
N VAL A 92 -0.50 -3.73 7.09
CA VAL A 92 -1.12 -3.15 5.87
C VAL A 92 -0.30 -3.52 4.64
N SER A 93 1.03 -3.33 4.71
CA SER A 93 1.93 -3.67 3.61
C SER A 93 1.89 -5.16 3.29
N GLN A 94 1.92 -6.01 4.33
CA GLN A 94 1.79 -7.46 4.17
C GLN A 94 0.47 -7.88 3.53
N SER A 95 -0.64 -7.24 3.93
CA SER A 95 -1.96 -7.48 3.35
C SER A 95 -2.02 -7.05 1.88
N LEU A 96 -1.46 -5.89 1.53
CA LEU A 96 -1.36 -5.42 0.14
C LEU A 96 -0.55 -6.41 -0.71
N SER A 97 0.63 -6.82 -0.25
CA SER A 97 1.46 -7.78 -0.96
C SER A 97 0.78 -9.14 -1.15
N THR A 98 0.05 -9.62 -0.14
CA THR A 98 -0.70 -10.89 -0.22
C THR A 98 -1.83 -10.81 -1.25
N GLN A 99 -2.59 -9.72 -1.24
CA GLN A 99 -3.67 -9.50 -2.20
C GLN A 99 -3.13 -9.36 -3.62
N ALA A 100 -2.07 -8.57 -3.81
CA ALA A 100 -1.41 -8.40 -5.09
C ALA A 100 -0.85 -9.73 -5.65
N ALA A 101 -0.22 -10.56 -4.81
CA ALA A 101 0.29 -11.86 -5.25
C ALA A 101 -0.84 -12.79 -5.76
N LYS A 102 -1.99 -12.77 -5.08
CA LYS A 102 -3.18 -13.52 -5.52
C LYS A 102 -3.70 -12.97 -6.85
N GLU A 103 -3.78 -11.66 -6.99
CA GLU A 103 -4.28 -11.03 -8.22
C GLU A 103 -3.36 -11.30 -9.41
N LEU A 104 -2.05 -11.13 -9.24
CA LEU A 104 -1.05 -11.46 -10.27
C LEU A 104 -1.14 -12.93 -10.70
N THR A 105 -1.45 -13.84 -9.78
CA THR A 105 -1.67 -15.26 -10.10
C THR A 105 -2.96 -15.45 -10.92
N THR A 106 -4.05 -14.76 -10.57
CA THR A 106 -5.28 -14.76 -11.35
C THR A 106 -5.04 -14.25 -12.76
N LEU A 107 -4.38 -13.09 -12.89
CA LEU A 107 -4.05 -12.48 -14.17
C LEU A 107 -3.13 -13.36 -15.01
N GLU A 108 -2.19 -14.08 -14.40
CA GLU A 108 -1.28 -14.97 -15.14
C GLU A 108 -2.03 -16.10 -15.86
N ALA A 109 -3.15 -16.57 -15.31
CA ALA A 109 -3.97 -17.62 -15.92
C ALA A 109 -4.87 -17.13 -17.07
N LEU A 110 -4.87 -15.83 -17.36
CA LEU A 110 -5.67 -15.22 -18.42
C LEU A 110 -4.80 -14.82 -19.60
N ASP A 111 -5.41 -14.77 -20.79
CA ASP A 111 -4.76 -14.35 -22.02
C ASP A 111 -5.68 -13.48 -22.89
N GLY A 112 -5.09 -12.71 -23.80
CA GLY A 112 -5.81 -11.90 -24.77
C GLY A 112 -6.78 -10.90 -24.12
N ALA A 113 -7.98 -10.78 -24.68
CA ALA A 113 -8.98 -9.83 -24.20
C ALA A 113 -9.41 -10.08 -22.74
N ALA A 114 -9.40 -11.34 -22.28
CA ALA A 114 -9.73 -11.66 -20.89
C ALA A 114 -8.66 -11.13 -19.92
N PHE A 115 -7.38 -11.26 -20.29
CA PHE A 115 -6.28 -10.67 -19.54
C PHE A 115 -6.38 -9.14 -19.53
N ASP A 116 -6.54 -8.54 -20.71
CA ASP A 116 -6.59 -7.08 -20.88
C ASP A 116 -7.71 -6.46 -20.01
N LYS A 117 -8.90 -7.06 -20.05
CA LYS A 117 -10.04 -6.63 -19.24
C LYS A 117 -9.76 -6.76 -17.75
N ALA A 118 -9.29 -7.92 -17.30
CA ALA A 118 -9.04 -8.17 -15.88
C ALA A 118 -7.94 -7.27 -15.32
N TYR A 119 -6.87 -7.04 -16.08
CA TYR A 119 -5.79 -6.13 -15.70
C TYR A 119 -6.31 -4.70 -15.50
N VAL A 120 -7.06 -4.17 -16.47
CA VAL A 120 -7.58 -2.80 -16.38
C VAL A 120 -8.62 -2.65 -15.27
N GLU A 121 -9.49 -3.64 -15.07
CA GLU A 121 -10.45 -3.65 -13.96
C GLU A 121 -9.75 -3.68 -12.59
N ASN A 122 -8.67 -4.47 -12.46
CA ASN A 122 -7.84 -4.47 -11.26
C ASN A 122 -7.20 -3.09 -11.04
N GLU A 123 -6.62 -2.48 -12.05
CA GLU A 123 -5.96 -1.16 -11.95
C GLU A 123 -6.93 -0.07 -11.48
N VAL A 124 -8.18 -0.08 -11.96
CA VAL A 124 -9.25 0.82 -11.45
C VAL A 124 -9.51 0.58 -9.97
N ALA A 125 -9.73 -0.68 -9.58
CA ALA A 125 -10.07 -1.03 -8.19
C ALA A 125 -8.90 -0.72 -7.23
N TYR A 126 -7.69 -1.04 -7.64
CA TYR A 126 -6.47 -0.84 -6.89
C TYR A 126 -6.19 0.64 -6.67
N HIS A 127 -6.20 1.45 -7.73
CA HIS A 127 -5.99 2.90 -7.62
C HIS A 127 -7.06 3.57 -6.77
N LYS A 128 -8.32 3.14 -6.87
CA LYS A 128 -9.37 3.66 -5.99
C LYS A 128 -9.05 3.38 -4.53
N SER A 129 -8.63 2.17 -4.19
CA SER A 129 -8.26 1.79 -2.81
C SER A 129 -7.04 2.57 -2.30
N VAL A 130 -5.98 2.67 -3.12
CA VAL A 130 -4.76 3.39 -2.77
C VAL A 130 -5.02 4.89 -2.61
N ASN A 131 -5.79 5.50 -3.52
CA ASN A 131 -6.16 6.91 -3.45
C ASN A 131 -6.98 7.22 -2.19
N ASP A 132 -7.91 6.35 -1.81
CA ASP A 132 -8.69 6.49 -0.57
C ASP A 132 -7.78 6.38 0.67
N ALA A 133 -6.88 5.41 0.69
CA ALA A 133 -5.92 5.24 1.78
C ALA A 133 -4.97 6.46 1.89
N LEU A 134 -4.47 6.97 0.77
CA LEU A 134 -3.64 8.18 0.72
C LEU A 134 -4.39 9.38 1.31
N ALA A 135 -5.59 9.65 0.79
CA ALA A 135 -6.37 10.83 1.16
C ALA A 135 -6.84 10.80 2.62
N ASN A 136 -7.30 9.64 3.09
CA ASN A 136 -8.03 9.53 4.35
C ASN A 136 -7.18 9.01 5.51
N ILE A 137 -6.07 8.32 5.22
CA ILE A 137 -5.25 7.65 6.25
C ILE A 137 -3.81 8.14 6.22
N LEU A 138 -3.10 7.99 5.10
CA LEU A 138 -1.65 8.18 5.06
C LEU A 138 -1.25 9.66 5.11
N ILE A 139 -1.81 10.52 4.25
CA ILE A 139 -1.52 11.97 4.24
C ILE A 139 -1.93 12.64 5.57
N PRO A 140 -3.08 12.31 6.20
CA PRO A 140 -3.44 12.84 7.51
C PRO A 140 -2.58 12.29 8.68
N SER A 141 -1.92 11.15 8.50
CA SER A 141 -1.10 10.52 9.55
C SER A 141 0.38 10.87 9.44
N ALA A 142 0.85 11.31 8.26
CA ALA A 142 2.23 11.70 8.02
C ALA A 142 2.61 12.91 8.89
N GLY A 143 3.60 12.72 9.76
CA GLY A 143 4.16 13.75 10.64
C GLY A 143 5.29 14.53 9.97
N ASN A 144 6.12 13.85 9.17
CA ASN A 144 7.17 14.47 8.39
C ASN A 144 6.61 15.21 7.17
N LYS A 145 7.04 16.47 6.99
CA LYS A 145 6.50 17.37 5.96
C LYS A 145 6.91 16.96 4.55
N GLU A 146 8.14 16.49 4.38
CA GLU A 146 8.67 16.07 3.09
C GLU A 146 7.98 14.78 2.62
N LEU A 147 7.78 13.81 3.53
CA LEU A 147 7.00 12.59 3.27
C LEU A 147 5.56 12.95 2.91
N LYS A 148 4.92 13.81 3.69
CA LYS A 148 3.56 14.26 3.40
C LYS A 148 3.44 14.90 2.01
N SER A 149 4.38 15.77 1.64
CA SER A 149 4.39 16.42 0.33
C SER A 149 4.58 15.42 -0.82
N LEU A 150 5.42 14.39 -0.63
CA LEU A 150 5.58 13.32 -1.59
C LEU A 150 4.27 12.53 -1.78
N LEU A 151 3.56 12.22 -0.69
CA LEU A 151 2.28 11.52 -0.73
C LEU A 151 1.17 12.35 -1.41
N GLU A 152 1.12 13.66 -1.17
CA GLU A 152 0.17 14.58 -1.83
C GLU A 152 0.43 14.66 -3.34
N THR A 153 1.71 14.70 -3.74
CA THR A 153 2.12 14.64 -5.15
C THR A 153 1.72 13.31 -5.78
N GLY A 154 2.02 12.19 -5.10
CA GLY A 154 1.62 10.85 -5.52
C GLY A 154 0.10 10.72 -5.68
N LEU A 155 -0.69 11.20 -4.72
CA LEU A 155 -2.16 11.18 -4.81
C LEU A 155 -2.69 11.93 -6.04
N THR A 156 -2.04 13.03 -6.43
CA THR A 156 -2.44 13.77 -7.63
C THR A 156 -2.24 12.93 -8.88
N LEU A 157 -1.05 12.34 -9.03
CA LEU A 157 -0.70 11.48 -10.15
C LEU A 157 -1.55 10.20 -10.20
N PHE A 158 -1.77 9.56 -9.06
CA PHE A 158 -2.52 8.30 -8.99
C PHE A 158 -4.02 8.50 -9.25
N LYS A 159 -4.56 9.70 -9.06
CA LYS A 159 -5.90 10.05 -9.56
C LYS A 159 -5.94 10.15 -11.08
N GLU A 160 -4.89 10.64 -11.72
CA GLU A 160 -4.78 10.66 -13.19
C GLU A 160 -4.68 9.23 -13.74
N HIS A 161 -3.90 8.37 -13.10
CA HIS A 161 -3.84 6.94 -13.44
C HIS A 161 -5.21 6.26 -13.29
N GLN A 162 -5.92 6.52 -12.19
CA GLN A 162 -7.27 5.98 -11.99
C GLN A 162 -8.22 6.40 -13.12
N MET A 163 -8.26 7.69 -13.47
CA MET A 163 -9.11 8.18 -14.56
C MET A 163 -8.74 7.55 -15.91
N HIS A 164 -7.45 7.36 -16.18
CA HIS A 164 -6.99 6.68 -17.39
C HIS A 164 -7.44 5.21 -17.40
N ALA A 165 -7.29 4.50 -16.28
CA ALA A 165 -7.74 3.13 -16.14
C ALA A 165 -9.26 3.01 -16.33
N GLU A 166 -10.06 3.91 -15.74
CA GLU A 166 -11.52 3.94 -15.90
C GLU A 166 -11.93 4.19 -17.35
N HIS A 167 -11.26 5.12 -18.03
CA HIS A 167 -11.48 5.37 -19.45
C HIS A 167 -11.12 4.16 -20.31
N LEU A 168 -9.99 3.51 -20.04
CA LEU A 168 -9.57 2.30 -20.73
C LEU A 168 -10.55 1.15 -20.47
N ALA A 169 -11.04 0.98 -19.25
CA ALA A 169 -12.04 -0.03 -18.89
C ALA A 169 -13.32 0.13 -19.73
N SER A 170 -13.75 1.37 -19.99
CA SER A 170 -14.94 1.64 -20.81
C SER A 170 -14.80 1.19 -22.27
N LYS A 171 -13.57 1.03 -22.76
CA LYS A 171 -13.24 0.59 -24.13
C LYS A 171 -12.88 -0.89 -24.23
N THR A 172 -12.42 -1.48 -23.13
CA THR A 172 -11.93 -2.86 -23.09
C THR A 172 -13.10 -3.78 -22.70
N LYS A 173 -13.69 -4.45 -23.70
CA LYS A 173 -14.87 -5.33 -23.52
C LYS A 173 -14.51 -6.77 -23.23
#